data_AF-A0A6J8DEE7-F1
#
_entry.id   AF-A0A6J8DEE7-F1
#
_cell.length_a   1.000
_cell.length_b   1.000
_cell.length_c   1.000
_cell.angle_alpha   90.00
_cell.angle_beta   90.00
_cell.angle_gamma   90.00
#
_symmetry.space_group_name_H-M   'P 1'
#
loop_
_entity.id
_entity.type
_entity.pdbx_description
1 polymer ?
#
loop_
_entity_poly.entity_id
_entity_poly.type
_entity_poly.pdbx_seq_one_letter_code
_entity_poly.pdbx_strand_id
1 'polypeptide(L)'
;MSSKSAETVLDTLKTLLQDITDLCQEKENNDKERNVGYRLLSNIRNTMSDRAATDKKFHTLLESFRINILPDFVQNWDELSADEKDVCSKMNNFFCSLHLLVNFADVCSVALGKFEKLFNKSLDSEDSEVKNAECGTIRLIRTCSKSFAKGVDERNGVHGDFKTYMKAIGDKVNFIRYKHNRFNVFFQLGHTTYHHRNNIKTFLESIHGSTNRLLSSVLADIKEPLYIAGSRALGLISKLVCGPLWRKIEYSSHVFNLNELLSALLDFLEMGKEDSSIILSGNLKPFPDQMNDNDEILNELLKPDDSDELTVQILQSLFAVMITLLKRQAGDHLPGGKFSTPTQLTREQTSSCLKHNKLTEFFFGQLDFLMKYRPNATTLCNEAYLLFSHNKTDEWLNNLPVSERNQLIEDNRKEGRKIRHQFKERLQQIESERLIKLRKKEEEIRLKKIKQLQKKQNMTNDIMYFRLWQSHEQVSQHLMEISTNTEKITAIKAQLNF
;
A
#
# COMPACT_ATOMS: atom_id res chain seq x y z
N MET A 1 0.31 -12.62 -12.11
CA MET A 1 -0.05 -11.19 -12.20
C MET A 1 1.10 -10.26 -11.80
N SER A 2 1.80 -10.52 -10.69
CA SER A 2 2.95 -9.71 -10.24
C SER A 2 4.11 -9.60 -11.25
N SER A 3 4.50 -10.68 -11.93
CA SER A 3 5.61 -10.67 -12.92
C SER A 3 5.34 -9.70 -14.07
N LYS A 4 4.17 -9.84 -14.71
CA LYS A 4 3.76 -8.98 -15.83
C LYS A 4 3.69 -7.50 -15.43
N SER A 5 3.26 -7.21 -14.20
CA SER A 5 3.21 -5.85 -13.68
C SER A 5 4.63 -5.29 -13.48
N ALA A 6 5.55 -6.06 -12.89
CA ALA A 6 6.93 -5.62 -12.66
C ALA A 6 7.69 -5.40 -13.98
N GLU A 7 7.50 -6.27 -14.97
CA GLU A 7 8.02 -6.13 -16.33
C GLU A 7 7.51 -4.85 -17.00
N THR A 8 6.20 -4.59 -16.92
CA THR A 8 5.60 -3.36 -17.46
C THR A 8 6.19 -2.10 -16.83
N VAL A 9 6.42 -2.11 -15.52
CA VAL A 9 7.06 -0.97 -14.82
C VAL A 9 8.50 -0.78 -15.30
N LEU A 10 9.28 -1.86 -15.47
CA LEU A 10 10.63 -1.76 -16.01
C LEU A 10 10.66 -1.24 -17.45
N ASP A 11 9.76 -1.71 -18.31
CA ASP A 11 9.69 -1.24 -19.70
C ASP A 11 9.28 0.23 -19.79
N THR A 12 8.39 0.67 -18.88
CA THR A 12 8.05 2.09 -18.72
C THR A 12 9.26 2.90 -18.28
N LEU A 13 10.02 2.41 -17.29
CA LEU A 13 11.25 3.07 -16.85
C LEU A 13 12.27 3.19 -17.99
N LYS A 14 12.49 2.13 -18.77
CA LYS A 14 13.39 2.16 -19.93
C LYS A 14 12.97 3.24 -20.95
N THR A 15 11.66 3.33 -21.21
CA THR A 15 11.11 4.38 -22.09
C THR A 15 11.41 5.76 -21.54
N LEU A 16 11.17 6.00 -20.24
CA LEU A 16 11.47 7.28 -19.59
C LEU A 16 12.97 7.63 -19.63
N LEU A 17 13.85 6.65 -19.42
CA LEU A 17 15.30 6.87 -19.51
C LEU A 17 15.72 7.21 -20.94
N GLN A 18 15.10 6.60 -21.95
CA GLN A 18 15.34 6.94 -23.35
C GLN A 18 14.84 8.35 -23.67
N ASP A 19 13.64 8.71 -23.21
CA ASP A 19 13.10 10.07 -23.39
C ASP A 19 14.04 11.14 -22.79
N ILE A 20 14.64 10.86 -21.62
CA ILE A 20 15.64 11.75 -21.00
C ILE A 20 16.88 11.86 -21.90
N THR A 21 17.38 10.75 -22.41
CA THR A 21 18.53 10.75 -23.33
C THR A 21 18.24 11.59 -24.56
N ASP A 22 17.10 11.40 -25.20
CA ASP A 22 16.71 12.10 -26.43
C ASP A 22 16.61 13.61 -26.20
N LEU A 23 15.98 14.03 -25.09
CA LEU A 23 15.84 15.44 -24.73
C LEU A 23 17.17 16.14 -24.41
N CYS A 24 18.12 15.44 -23.79
CA CYS A 24 19.44 16.01 -23.50
C CYS A 24 20.29 16.14 -24.77
N GLN A 25 20.21 15.15 -25.67
CA GLN A 25 20.93 15.16 -26.95
C GLN A 25 20.45 16.29 -27.88
N GLU A 26 19.14 16.58 -27.89
CA GLU A 26 18.57 17.70 -28.66
C GLU A 26 19.11 19.08 -28.22
N LYS A 27 19.55 19.23 -26.97
CA LYS A 27 20.01 20.52 -26.42
C LYS A 27 21.50 20.77 -26.60
N GLU A 28 22.33 19.74 -26.59
CA GLU A 28 23.78 19.92 -26.51
C GLU A 28 24.52 19.88 -27.86
N ASN A 29 23.86 19.50 -28.97
CA ASN A 29 24.49 19.36 -30.30
C ASN A 29 25.84 18.59 -30.25
N ASN A 30 25.99 17.70 -29.28
CA ASN A 30 27.23 16.99 -29.00
C ASN A 30 26.93 15.48 -28.98
N ASP A 31 27.46 14.77 -29.97
CA ASP A 31 27.45 13.30 -30.08
C ASP A 31 28.23 12.58 -28.94
N LYS A 32 28.68 13.31 -27.92
CA LYS A 32 29.64 12.80 -26.92
C LYS A 32 29.01 12.20 -25.67
N GLU A 33 27.79 12.58 -25.27
CA GLU A 33 27.11 11.93 -24.14
C GLU A 33 26.16 10.83 -24.63
N ARG A 34 26.73 9.63 -24.84
CA ARG A 34 25.93 8.44 -25.08
C ARG A 34 25.09 8.12 -23.86
N ASN A 35 23.76 8.17 -24.04
CA ASN A 35 22.76 7.57 -23.16
C ASN A 35 22.74 8.08 -21.71
N VAL A 36 22.52 9.38 -21.55
CA VAL A 36 22.40 10.09 -20.26
C VAL A 36 21.42 9.40 -19.30
N GLY A 37 20.28 8.93 -19.80
CA GLY A 37 19.30 8.20 -18.99
C GLY A 37 19.89 6.93 -18.36
N TYR A 38 20.62 6.11 -19.13
CA TYR A 38 21.25 4.90 -18.59
C TYR A 38 22.42 5.22 -17.66
N ARG A 39 23.14 6.31 -17.89
CA ARG A 39 24.15 6.82 -16.95
C ARG A 39 23.54 7.25 -15.60
N LEU A 40 22.32 7.79 -15.58
CA LEU A 40 21.62 8.04 -14.31
C LEU A 40 21.38 6.73 -13.57
N LEU A 41 20.88 5.70 -14.27
CA LEU A 41 20.61 4.40 -13.67
C LEU A 41 21.89 3.69 -13.17
N SER A 42 23.01 3.80 -13.88
CA SER A 42 24.27 3.17 -13.46
C SER A 42 24.77 3.68 -12.10
N ASN A 43 24.40 4.91 -11.73
CA ASN A 43 24.72 5.53 -10.44
C ASN A 43 23.74 5.17 -9.30
N ILE A 44 22.57 4.59 -9.61
CA ILE A 44 21.61 4.17 -8.57
C ILE A 44 22.08 2.84 -7.96
N ARG A 45 22.50 2.89 -6.69
CA ARG A 45 22.92 1.71 -5.93
C ARG A 45 21.97 1.30 -4.82
N ASN A 46 21.01 2.15 -4.46
CA ASN A 46 20.09 1.90 -3.35
C ASN A 46 18.67 2.29 -3.75
N THR A 47 17.71 1.43 -3.43
CA THR A 47 16.29 1.70 -3.62
C THR A 47 15.55 1.61 -2.29
N MET A 48 14.50 2.41 -2.14
CA MET A 48 13.54 2.31 -1.05
C MET A 48 12.19 1.90 -1.65
N SER A 49 11.65 0.76 -1.23
CA SER A 49 10.42 0.19 -1.79
C SER A 49 9.46 -0.30 -0.71
N ASP A 50 8.26 -0.66 -1.15
CA ASP A 50 7.33 -1.39 -0.30
C ASP A 50 7.65 -2.88 -0.38
N ARG A 51 7.10 -3.64 0.57
CA ARG A 51 7.34 -5.09 0.65
C ARG A 51 6.46 -5.89 -0.32
N ALA A 52 5.77 -5.22 -1.24
CA ALA A 52 4.89 -5.85 -2.20
C ALA A 52 5.67 -6.81 -3.11
N ALA A 53 5.02 -7.92 -3.50
CA ALA A 53 5.66 -8.92 -4.36
C ALA A 53 6.10 -8.35 -5.71
N THR A 54 5.34 -7.41 -6.26
CA THR A 54 5.67 -6.71 -7.51
C THR A 54 6.94 -5.88 -7.36
N ASP A 55 7.10 -5.14 -6.26
CA ASP A 55 8.27 -4.26 -6.04
C ASP A 55 9.55 -5.06 -5.81
N LYS A 56 9.46 -6.16 -5.04
CA LYS A 56 10.58 -7.09 -4.89
C LYS A 56 11.03 -7.65 -6.23
N LYS A 57 10.09 -8.05 -7.08
CA LYS A 57 10.40 -8.56 -8.43
C LYS A 57 10.97 -7.46 -9.32
N PHE A 58 10.40 -6.26 -9.27
CA PHE A 58 10.90 -5.10 -10.01
C PHE A 58 12.35 -4.78 -9.62
N HIS A 59 12.70 -4.81 -8.33
CA HIS A 59 14.07 -4.60 -7.88
C HIS A 59 15.05 -5.61 -8.50
N THR A 60 14.72 -6.91 -8.51
CA THR A 60 15.56 -7.93 -9.17
C THR A 60 15.72 -7.67 -10.67
N LEU A 61 14.63 -7.27 -11.35
CA LEU A 61 14.67 -6.95 -12.77
C LEU A 61 15.51 -5.68 -13.04
N LEU A 62 15.40 -4.67 -12.18
CA LEU A 62 16.16 -3.42 -12.25
C LEU A 62 17.65 -3.66 -12.01
N GLU A 63 18.01 -4.49 -11.02
CA GLU A 63 19.39 -4.90 -10.76
C GLU A 63 19.98 -5.65 -11.96
N SER A 64 19.22 -6.61 -12.52
CA SER A 64 19.63 -7.34 -13.73
C SER A 64 19.84 -6.41 -14.92
N PHE A 65 18.92 -5.46 -15.12
CA PHE A 65 19.04 -4.47 -16.18
C PHE A 65 20.24 -3.54 -15.96
N ARG A 66 20.48 -3.11 -14.71
CA ARG A 66 21.64 -2.30 -14.35
C ARG A 66 22.95 -3.02 -14.64
N ILE A 67 23.07 -4.29 -14.26
CA ILE A 67 24.26 -5.13 -14.54
C ILE A 67 24.58 -5.14 -16.05
N ASN A 68 23.55 -5.24 -16.89
CA ASN A 68 23.74 -5.29 -18.34
C ASN A 68 24.24 -3.96 -18.94
N ILE A 69 24.00 -2.82 -18.29
CA ILE A 69 24.43 -1.50 -18.80
C ILE A 69 25.73 -1.00 -18.16
N LEU A 70 26.15 -1.55 -17.01
CA LEU A 70 27.38 -1.12 -16.32
C LEU A 70 28.65 -1.16 -17.18
N PRO A 71 28.87 -2.16 -18.06
CA PRO A 71 30.06 -2.19 -18.92
C PRO A 71 30.25 -0.93 -19.77
N ASP A 72 29.15 -0.25 -20.13
CA ASP A 72 29.18 0.94 -20.97
C ASP A 72 29.57 2.22 -20.19
N PHE A 73 29.49 2.19 -18.85
CA PHE A 73 29.62 3.39 -18.00
C PHE A 73 30.70 3.28 -16.92
N VAL A 74 31.16 2.08 -16.60
CA VAL A 74 32.23 1.87 -15.62
C VAL A 74 33.56 1.76 -16.37
N GLN A 75 34.51 2.63 -16.02
CA GLN A 75 35.85 2.59 -16.61
C GLN A 75 36.53 1.25 -16.32
N ASN A 76 37.20 0.72 -17.34
CA ASN A 76 37.97 -0.52 -17.29
C ASN A 76 37.16 -1.71 -16.75
N TRP A 77 35.85 -1.76 -17.05
CA TRP A 77 34.97 -2.83 -16.57
C TRP A 77 35.55 -4.22 -16.84
N ASP A 78 36.10 -4.47 -18.03
CA ASP A 78 36.65 -5.77 -18.38
C ASP A 78 37.87 -6.17 -17.54
N GLU A 79 38.63 -5.18 -17.05
CA GLU A 79 39.83 -5.36 -16.21
C GLU A 79 39.50 -5.59 -14.73
N LEU A 80 38.28 -5.26 -14.30
CA LEU A 80 37.83 -5.50 -12.93
C LEU A 80 37.76 -7.01 -12.63
N SER A 81 38.22 -7.37 -11.44
CA SER A 81 38.05 -8.70 -10.87
C SER A 81 36.57 -9.05 -10.66
N ALA A 82 36.29 -10.35 -10.46
CA ALA A 82 34.93 -10.81 -10.17
C ALA A 82 34.35 -10.13 -8.91
N ASP A 83 35.17 -9.94 -7.87
CA ASP A 83 34.76 -9.30 -6.62
C ASP A 83 34.47 -7.80 -6.82
N GLU A 84 35.28 -7.10 -7.62
CA GLU A 84 35.05 -5.68 -7.94
C GLU A 84 33.79 -5.49 -8.79
N LYS A 85 33.55 -6.40 -9.75
CA LYS A 85 32.31 -6.42 -10.56
C LYS A 85 31.10 -6.67 -9.68
N ASP A 86 31.17 -7.58 -8.72
CA ASP A 86 30.09 -7.84 -7.76
C ASP A 86 29.78 -6.59 -6.92
N VAL A 87 30.80 -5.96 -6.35
CA VAL A 87 30.65 -4.72 -5.55
C VAL A 87 30.05 -3.57 -6.39
N CYS A 88 30.45 -3.43 -7.65
CA CYS A 88 29.91 -2.39 -8.54
C CYS A 88 28.47 -2.70 -8.98
N SER A 89 28.14 -3.97 -9.13
CA SER A 89 26.82 -4.47 -9.58
C SER A 89 25.76 -4.44 -8.49
N LYS A 90 26.17 -4.62 -7.24
CA LYS A 90 25.28 -4.75 -6.09
C LYS A 90 24.33 -3.58 -5.96
N MET A 91 23.03 -3.89 -5.89
CA MET A 91 22.00 -2.91 -5.58
C MET A 91 21.33 -3.27 -4.25
N ASN A 92 21.29 -2.31 -3.32
CA ASN A 92 20.62 -2.52 -2.04
C ASN A 92 19.15 -2.17 -2.15
N ASN A 93 18.27 -3.11 -1.78
CA ASN A 93 16.85 -2.80 -1.54
C ASN A 93 16.59 -2.61 -0.06
N PHE A 94 16.10 -1.43 0.31
CA PHE A 94 15.56 -1.13 1.61
C PHE A 94 14.04 -1.07 1.55
N PHE A 95 13.39 -1.36 2.67
CA PHE A 95 11.95 -1.33 2.78
C PHE A 95 11.50 -0.24 3.73
N CYS A 96 10.44 0.47 3.37
CA CYS A 96 9.95 1.58 4.19
C CYS A 96 9.51 1.08 5.57
N SER A 97 10.17 1.56 6.63
CA SER A 97 9.88 1.15 8.00
C SER A 97 8.53 1.67 8.50
N LEU A 98 7.96 2.73 7.89
CA LEU A 98 6.60 3.15 8.22
C LEU A 98 5.58 2.05 7.88
N HIS A 99 5.81 1.23 6.86
CA HIS A 99 4.92 0.11 6.52
C HIS A 99 4.82 -0.94 7.63
N LEU A 100 5.80 -1.01 8.53
CA LEU A 100 5.68 -1.83 9.73
C LEU A 100 4.47 -1.41 10.59
N LEU A 101 4.21 -0.11 10.73
CA LEU A 101 3.09 0.43 11.50
C LEU A 101 1.73 0.08 10.87
N VAL A 102 1.63 0.11 9.55
CA VAL A 102 0.42 -0.32 8.83
C VAL A 102 0.17 -1.80 9.09
N ASN A 103 1.21 -2.61 8.90
CA ASN A 103 1.10 -4.05 9.08
C ASN A 103 0.85 -4.44 10.55
N PHE A 104 1.32 -3.65 11.52
CA PHE A 104 0.94 -3.85 12.93
C PHE A 104 -0.57 -3.72 13.11
N ALA A 105 -1.20 -2.69 12.54
CA ALA A 105 -2.65 -2.55 12.62
C ALA A 105 -3.37 -3.77 12.02
N ASP A 106 -2.91 -4.30 10.89
CA ASP A 106 -3.49 -5.50 10.26
C ASP A 106 -3.40 -6.73 11.16
N VAL A 107 -2.22 -7.03 11.71
CA VAL A 107 -2.05 -8.24 12.56
C VAL A 107 -2.73 -8.09 13.91
N CYS A 108 -2.71 -6.89 14.51
CA CYS A 108 -3.41 -6.60 15.76
C CYS A 108 -4.92 -6.70 15.58
N SER A 109 -5.45 -6.25 14.44
CA SER A 109 -6.87 -6.38 14.09
C SER A 109 -7.32 -7.84 14.10
N VAL A 110 -6.56 -8.71 13.43
CA VAL A 110 -6.84 -10.15 13.40
C VAL A 110 -6.69 -10.79 14.78
N ALA A 111 -5.68 -10.38 15.55
CA ALA A 111 -5.47 -10.90 16.91
C ALA A 111 -6.61 -10.52 17.85
N LEU A 112 -7.09 -9.27 17.85
CA LEU A 112 -8.27 -8.86 18.62
C LEU A 112 -9.49 -9.68 18.24
N GLY A 113 -9.74 -9.86 16.94
CA GLY A 113 -10.87 -10.68 16.49
C GLY A 113 -10.80 -12.13 16.93
N LYS A 114 -9.60 -12.70 17.08
CA LYS A 114 -9.43 -14.05 17.67
C LYS A 114 -9.62 -14.03 19.18
N PHE A 115 -9.07 -13.04 19.87
CA PHE A 115 -9.19 -12.89 21.32
C PHE A 115 -10.66 -12.76 21.73
N GLU A 116 -11.41 -11.85 21.11
CA GLU A 116 -12.83 -11.63 21.41
C GLU A 116 -13.68 -12.89 21.17
N LYS A 117 -13.38 -13.64 20.10
CA LYS A 117 -14.06 -14.91 19.82
C LYS A 117 -13.79 -15.96 20.90
N LEU A 118 -12.56 -16.05 21.40
CA LEU A 118 -12.20 -17.00 22.46
C LEU A 118 -12.86 -16.60 23.78
N PHE A 119 -12.82 -15.31 24.12
CA PHE A 119 -13.42 -14.77 25.33
C PHE A 119 -14.95 -14.98 25.37
N ASN A 120 -15.63 -14.76 24.25
CA ASN A 120 -17.07 -14.98 24.16
C ASN A 120 -17.44 -16.48 24.14
N LYS A 121 -16.60 -17.33 23.54
CA LYS A 121 -16.78 -18.80 23.59
C LYS A 121 -16.59 -19.39 24.99
N SER A 122 -15.81 -18.73 25.86
CA SER A 122 -15.70 -19.12 27.27
C SER A 122 -16.91 -18.71 28.12
N LEU A 123 -17.78 -17.82 27.60
CA LEU A 123 -18.92 -17.27 28.33
C LEU A 123 -20.27 -17.85 27.88
N ASP A 124 -20.41 -18.31 26.63
CA ASP A 124 -21.63 -18.97 26.15
C ASP A 124 -21.34 -20.09 25.12
N SER A 125 -21.92 -21.26 25.35
CA SER A 125 -21.98 -22.37 24.39
C SER A 125 -23.11 -22.15 23.38
N GLU A 126 -22.79 -21.70 22.17
CA GLU A 126 -23.36 -22.22 20.91
C GLU A 126 -22.71 -21.51 19.70
N ASP A 127 -22.30 -22.32 18.73
CA ASP A 127 -21.63 -21.87 17.51
C ASP A 127 -22.53 -20.96 16.66
N SER A 128 -22.18 -19.69 16.58
CA SER A 128 -22.42 -18.90 15.37
C SER A 128 -21.08 -18.63 14.70
N GLU A 129 -20.76 -19.44 13.68
CA GLU A 129 -19.68 -19.15 12.72
C GLU A 129 -20.03 -17.89 11.91
N VAL A 130 -19.90 -16.71 12.51
CA VAL A 130 -19.84 -15.47 11.72
C VAL A 130 -18.44 -15.38 11.13
N LYS A 131 -18.26 -16.06 9.99
CA LYS A 131 -17.12 -15.88 9.11
C LYS A 131 -17.15 -14.44 8.59
N ASN A 132 -16.07 -13.69 8.84
CA ASN A 132 -15.78 -12.34 8.33
C ASN A 132 -16.45 -11.12 8.99
N ALA A 133 -17.01 -11.21 10.21
CA ALA A 133 -17.38 -9.98 10.94
C ALA A 133 -16.12 -9.26 11.49
N GLU A 134 -16.07 -7.94 11.29
CA GLU A 134 -15.13 -7.02 11.97
C GLU A 134 -15.26 -7.20 13.49
N CYS A 135 -14.13 -7.24 14.21
CA CYS A 135 -14.17 -7.42 15.66
C CYS A 135 -14.78 -6.19 16.37
N GLY A 136 -15.38 -6.42 17.55
CA GLY A 136 -16.15 -5.42 18.28
C GLY A 136 -15.33 -4.21 18.70
N THR A 137 -14.10 -4.40 19.18
CA THR A 137 -13.18 -3.29 19.49
C THR A 137 -12.94 -2.41 18.26
N ILE A 138 -12.72 -3.01 17.09
CA ILE A 138 -12.43 -2.28 15.86
C ILE A 138 -13.69 -1.58 15.35
N ARG A 139 -14.83 -2.26 15.42
CA ARG A 139 -16.13 -1.68 15.12
C ARG A 139 -16.37 -0.44 15.99
N LEU A 140 -16.13 -0.53 17.29
CA LEU A 140 -16.27 0.57 18.26
C LEU A 140 -15.42 1.78 17.88
N ILE A 141 -14.10 1.62 17.70
CA ILE A 141 -13.22 2.75 17.39
C ILE A 141 -13.58 3.37 16.02
N ARG A 142 -14.00 2.55 15.05
CA ARG A 142 -14.41 2.99 13.71
C ARG A 142 -15.74 3.75 13.75
N THR A 143 -16.73 3.26 14.47
CA THR A 143 -18.04 3.91 14.60
C THR A 143 -17.94 5.18 15.45
N CYS A 144 -17.09 5.22 16.48
CA CYS A 144 -16.76 6.45 17.20
C CYS A 144 -16.13 7.50 16.28
N SER A 145 -15.12 7.13 15.49
CA SER A 145 -14.52 8.03 14.49
C SER A 145 -15.56 8.54 13.49
N LYS A 146 -16.44 7.65 12.98
CA LYS A 146 -17.50 8.02 12.04
C LYS A 146 -18.55 8.95 12.66
N SER A 147 -18.76 8.88 13.98
CA SER A 147 -19.77 9.67 14.69
C SER A 147 -19.23 11.02 15.12
N PHE A 148 -17.98 11.10 15.56
CA PHE A 148 -17.47 12.26 16.30
C PHE A 148 -16.32 13.02 15.63
N ALA A 149 -15.70 12.49 14.56
CA ALA A 149 -14.60 13.20 13.89
C ALA A 149 -15.09 14.32 12.97
N LYS A 150 -14.23 15.33 12.72
CA LYS A 150 -14.56 16.43 11.79
C LYS A 150 -14.58 15.95 10.33
N GLY A 151 -15.58 16.37 9.55
CA GLY A 151 -15.65 16.13 8.09
C GLY A 151 -15.91 14.66 7.71
N VAL A 152 -16.66 13.95 8.56
CA VAL A 152 -17.17 12.59 8.33
C VAL A 152 -18.66 12.64 7.94
N ASP A 153 -19.39 11.55 8.13
CA ASP A 153 -20.82 11.42 7.79
C ASP A 153 -21.67 12.45 8.54
N GLU A 154 -21.98 13.58 7.91
CA GLU A 154 -22.79 14.66 8.50
C GLU A 154 -24.29 14.27 8.61
N ARG A 155 -24.70 13.19 7.96
CA ARG A 155 -26.10 12.72 8.01
C ARG A 155 -26.36 11.86 9.23
N ASN A 156 -25.39 11.02 9.61
CA ASN A 156 -25.55 10.08 10.74
C ASN A 156 -24.63 10.39 11.93
N GLY A 157 -23.56 11.16 11.73
CA GLY A 157 -22.63 11.59 12.76
C GLY A 157 -23.07 12.91 13.42
N VAL A 158 -22.46 13.21 14.56
CA VAL A 158 -22.86 14.27 15.50
C VAL A 158 -21.66 15.11 15.96
N HIS A 159 -20.66 15.30 15.09
CA HIS A 159 -19.44 16.05 15.42
C HIS A 159 -19.73 17.45 15.95
N GLY A 160 -20.66 18.19 15.34
CA GLY A 160 -20.99 19.56 15.75
C GLY A 160 -21.53 19.63 17.19
N ASP A 161 -22.49 18.79 17.51
CA ASP A 161 -23.13 18.74 18.82
C ASP A 161 -22.17 18.19 19.89
N PHE A 162 -21.45 17.11 19.56
CA PHE A 162 -20.44 16.55 20.46
C PHE A 162 -19.33 17.56 20.74
N LYS A 163 -18.85 18.28 19.72
CA LYS A 163 -17.86 19.36 19.91
C LYS A 163 -18.37 20.46 20.84
N THR A 164 -19.64 20.82 20.72
CA THR A 164 -20.27 21.82 21.59
C THR A 164 -20.35 21.33 23.03
N TYR A 165 -20.75 20.07 23.23
CA TYR A 165 -20.75 19.42 24.54
C TYR A 165 -19.36 19.36 25.16
N MET A 166 -18.35 18.88 24.42
CA MET A 166 -16.97 18.79 24.91
C MET A 166 -16.44 20.16 25.34
N LYS A 167 -16.72 21.21 24.55
CA LYS A 167 -16.36 22.58 24.92
C LYS A 167 -17.03 23.05 26.21
N ALA A 168 -18.29 22.67 26.44
CA ALA A 168 -19.03 23.04 27.64
C ALA A 168 -18.45 22.42 28.92
N ILE A 169 -17.86 21.21 28.82
CA ILE A 169 -17.19 20.52 29.94
C ILE A 169 -15.69 20.84 30.03
N GLY A 170 -15.19 21.79 29.23
CA GLY A 170 -13.78 22.23 29.28
C GLY A 170 -12.80 21.33 28.55
N ASP A 171 -13.26 20.45 27.66
CA ASP A 171 -12.42 19.50 26.93
C ASP A 171 -12.62 19.65 25.39
N LYS A 172 -11.86 18.90 24.59
CA LYS A 172 -11.81 18.98 23.12
C LYS A 172 -12.01 17.62 22.46
N VAL A 173 -12.57 17.67 21.25
CA VAL A 173 -12.74 16.46 20.43
C VAL A 173 -11.39 16.06 19.84
N ASN A 174 -10.91 14.88 20.24
CA ASN A 174 -9.62 14.33 19.76
C ASN A 174 -9.78 13.36 18.57
N PHE A 175 -11.02 13.08 18.13
CA PHE A 175 -11.30 12.15 17.04
C PHE A 175 -10.82 12.65 15.68
N ILE A 176 -10.03 11.79 15.02
CA ILE A 176 -9.65 11.94 13.62
C ILE A 176 -10.51 11.06 12.72
N ARG A 177 -10.60 11.42 11.44
CA ARG A 177 -11.35 10.64 10.45
C ARG A 177 -10.66 9.30 10.18
N TYR A 178 -11.40 8.20 10.31
CA TYR A 178 -10.96 6.88 9.86
C TYR A 178 -10.80 6.88 8.34
N LYS A 179 -9.57 6.76 7.86
CA LYS A 179 -9.23 6.65 6.43
C LYS A 179 -8.38 5.39 6.21
N HIS A 180 -9.01 4.21 6.30
CA HIS A 180 -8.34 2.91 6.20
C HIS A 180 -7.14 2.80 7.17
N ASN A 181 -6.27 1.80 6.97
CA ASN A 181 -5.04 1.58 7.75
C ASN A 181 -3.94 2.58 7.39
N ARG A 182 -4.29 3.87 7.20
CA ARG A 182 -3.28 4.93 7.17
C ARG A 182 -2.53 4.88 8.48
N PHE A 183 -1.21 4.90 8.36
CA PHE A 183 -0.22 4.70 9.41
C PHE A 183 -0.73 5.24 10.78
N ASN A 184 -0.70 4.41 11.82
CA ASN A 184 -1.05 4.75 13.22
C ASN A 184 -2.50 5.18 13.53
N VAL A 185 -3.36 5.48 12.54
CA VAL A 185 -4.76 5.93 12.78
C VAL A 185 -5.55 4.92 13.60
N PHE A 186 -5.34 3.63 13.34
CA PHE A 186 -5.92 2.52 14.08
C PHE A 186 -5.64 2.61 15.59
N PHE A 187 -4.38 2.74 15.97
CA PHE A 187 -3.97 2.83 17.38
C PHE A 187 -4.37 4.18 18.01
N GLN A 188 -4.27 5.29 17.26
CA GLN A 188 -4.68 6.61 17.72
C GLN A 188 -6.17 6.66 18.07
N LEU A 189 -7.02 6.01 17.27
CA LEU A 189 -8.44 5.92 17.58
C LEU A 189 -8.71 5.05 18.80
N GLY A 190 -7.87 4.05 19.09
CA GLY A 190 -7.89 3.29 20.34
C GLY A 190 -7.77 4.19 21.56
N HIS A 191 -6.68 4.98 21.67
CA HIS A 191 -6.54 5.90 22.81
C HIS A 191 -7.64 6.95 22.86
N THR A 192 -8.11 7.42 21.70
CA THR A 192 -9.09 8.51 21.65
C THR A 192 -10.46 8.01 22.12
N THR A 193 -10.81 6.79 21.73
CA THR A 193 -12.06 6.14 22.15
C THR A 193 -12.05 5.83 23.63
N TYR A 194 -10.93 5.34 24.17
CA TYR A 194 -10.80 5.09 25.60
C TYR A 194 -10.91 6.39 26.41
N HIS A 195 -10.14 7.42 26.05
CA HIS A 195 -10.16 8.73 26.72
C HIS A 195 -11.57 9.36 26.74
N HIS A 196 -12.29 9.29 25.62
CA HIS A 196 -13.64 9.86 25.52
C HIS A 196 -14.76 8.91 25.99
N ARG A 197 -14.48 7.71 26.52
CA ARG A 197 -15.49 6.67 26.76
C ARG A 197 -16.64 7.14 27.67
N ASN A 198 -16.31 7.82 28.76
CA ASN A 198 -17.29 8.34 29.71
C ASN A 198 -18.09 9.50 29.10
N ASN A 199 -17.40 10.41 28.42
CA ASN A 199 -18.01 11.55 27.74
C ASN A 199 -18.99 11.11 26.64
N ILE A 200 -18.62 10.10 25.84
CA ILE A 200 -19.48 9.50 24.81
C ILE A 200 -20.71 8.86 25.44
N LYS A 201 -20.51 8.06 26.50
CA LYS A 201 -21.60 7.40 27.21
C LYS A 201 -22.60 8.43 27.75
N THR A 202 -22.15 9.42 28.52
CA THR A 202 -23.00 10.49 29.06
C THR A 202 -23.69 11.28 27.96
N PHE A 203 -22.98 11.64 26.89
CA PHE A 203 -23.54 12.39 25.78
C PHE A 203 -24.68 11.64 25.08
N LEU A 204 -24.49 10.34 24.81
CA LEU A 204 -25.48 9.51 24.11
C LEU A 204 -26.61 9.02 25.03
N GLU A 205 -26.41 8.91 26.34
CA GLU A 205 -27.47 8.50 27.28
C GLU A 205 -28.33 9.67 27.74
N SER A 206 -27.73 10.84 27.97
CA SER A 206 -28.36 11.88 28.78
C SER A 206 -28.49 13.25 28.10
N ILE A 207 -27.79 13.50 27.00
CA ILE A 207 -27.72 14.84 26.39
C ILE A 207 -28.33 14.86 24.98
N HIS A 208 -27.73 14.12 24.05
CA HIS A 208 -28.17 14.09 22.66
C HIS A 208 -29.08 12.88 22.37
N GLY A 209 -28.84 11.74 23.03
CA GLY A 209 -29.54 10.49 22.73
C GLY A 209 -28.91 9.70 21.57
N SER A 210 -29.23 8.41 21.49
CA SER A 210 -28.84 7.56 20.35
C SER A 210 -29.90 7.62 19.24
N THR A 211 -29.95 8.72 18.49
CA THR A 211 -31.03 9.04 17.53
C THR A 211 -31.05 8.19 16.26
N ASN A 212 -30.01 7.40 16.00
CA ASN A 212 -29.90 6.55 14.82
C ASN A 212 -29.10 5.27 15.12
N ARG A 213 -29.13 4.30 14.19
CA ARG A 213 -28.47 2.99 14.35
C ARG A 213 -26.95 3.09 14.59
N LEU A 214 -26.28 4.08 14.01
CA LEU A 214 -24.84 4.28 14.21
C LEU A 214 -24.57 4.66 15.68
N LEU A 215 -25.30 5.63 16.21
CA LEU A 215 -25.14 6.08 17.60
C LEU A 215 -25.61 5.02 18.60
N SER A 216 -26.67 4.26 18.28
CA SER A 216 -27.11 3.13 19.11
C SER A 216 -26.04 2.04 19.17
N SER A 217 -25.38 1.73 18.05
CA SER A 217 -24.25 0.79 18.01
C SER A 217 -23.07 1.30 18.83
N VAL A 218 -22.73 2.59 18.76
CA VAL A 218 -21.66 3.19 19.58
C VAL A 218 -22.00 3.06 21.07
N LEU A 219 -23.24 3.39 21.46
CA LEU A 219 -23.67 3.30 22.85
C LEU A 219 -23.71 1.87 23.38
N ALA A 220 -24.05 0.89 22.54
CA ALA A 220 -23.97 -0.52 22.92
C ALA A 220 -22.51 -0.97 23.09
N ASP A 221 -21.67 -0.69 22.10
CA ASP A 221 -20.27 -1.12 22.08
C ASP A 221 -19.43 -0.42 23.18
N ILE A 222 -19.72 0.84 23.55
CA ILE A 222 -18.98 1.56 24.61
C ILE A 222 -19.29 1.03 26.02
N LYS A 223 -20.38 0.28 26.16
CA LYS A 223 -20.76 -0.37 27.44
C LYS A 223 -20.13 -1.74 27.61
N GLU A 224 -19.56 -2.31 26.55
CA GLU A 224 -18.94 -3.63 26.57
C GLU A 224 -17.52 -3.55 27.16
N PRO A 225 -17.26 -4.08 28.36
CA PRO A 225 -15.96 -3.96 29.03
C PRO A 225 -14.81 -4.51 28.19
N LEU A 226 -15.05 -5.59 27.43
CA LEU A 226 -14.05 -6.19 26.54
C LEU A 226 -13.58 -5.21 25.46
N TYR A 227 -14.50 -4.44 24.86
CA TYR A 227 -14.17 -3.49 23.78
C TYR A 227 -13.48 -2.24 24.32
N ILE A 228 -13.80 -1.85 25.55
CA ILE A 228 -13.10 -0.78 26.27
C ILE A 228 -11.66 -1.21 26.61
N ALA A 229 -11.47 -2.42 27.13
CA ALA A 229 -10.15 -3.00 27.40
C ALA A 229 -9.31 -3.08 26.11
N GLY A 230 -9.92 -3.54 25.00
CA GLY A 230 -9.28 -3.55 23.69
C GLY A 230 -8.88 -2.15 23.21
N SER A 231 -9.75 -1.15 23.39
CA SER A 231 -9.46 0.25 23.05
C SER A 231 -8.30 0.80 23.88
N ARG A 232 -8.23 0.46 25.18
CA ARG A 232 -7.15 0.84 26.08
C ARG A 232 -5.82 0.21 25.67
N ALA A 233 -5.80 -1.08 25.37
CA ALA A 233 -4.61 -1.79 24.89
C ALA A 233 -4.05 -1.16 23.59
N LEU A 234 -4.93 -0.87 22.62
CA LEU A 234 -4.56 -0.15 21.40
C LEU A 234 -4.04 1.27 21.70
N GLY A 235 -4.62 1.93 22.71
CA GLY A 235 -4.20 3.25 23.14
C GLY A 235 -2.80 3.28 23.76
N LEU A 236 -2.48 2.30 24.61
CA LEU A 236 -1.14 2.11 25.18
C LEU A 236 -0.12 1.85 24.06
N ILE A 237 -0.42 0.95 23.13
CA ILE A 237 0.43 0.72 21.95
C ILE A 237 0.62 2.01 21.13
N SER A 238 -0.43 2.83 20.97
CA SER A 238 -0.33 4.11 20.27
C SER A 238 0.69 5.05 20.91
N LYS A 239 0.58 5.24 22.23
CA LYS A 239 1.37 6.23 22.97
C LYS A 239 2.80 5.76 23.25
N LEU A 240 2.98 4.47 23.52
CA LEU A 240 4.26 3.88 23.92
C LEU A 240 5.08 3.38 22.73
N VAL A 241 4.42 2.85 21.70
CA VAL A 241 5.09 2.14 20.59
C VAL A 241 4.93 2.91 19.28
N CYS A 242 3.73 2.94 18.72
CA CYS A 242 3.54 3.35 17.32
C CYS A 242 3.77 4.85 17.08
N GLY A 243 3.31 5.72 17.99
CA GLY A 243 3.52 7.16 17.91
C GLY A 243 5.00 7.56 18.05
N PRO A 244 5.72 7.09 19.07
CA PRO A 244 7.17 7.28 19.19
C PRO A 244 7.95 6.69 18.01
N LEU A 245 7.66 5.44 17.61
CA LEU A 245 8.34 4.78 16.50
C LEU A 245 8.18 5.56 15.19
N TRP A 246 6.96 6.05 14.90
CA TRP A 246 6.73 6.92 13.75
C TRP A 246 7.68 8.11 13.75
N ARG A 247 7.69 8.89 14.84
CA ARG A 247 8.49 10.13 14.93
C ARG A 247 9.97 9.81 14.74
N LYS A 248 10.45 8.75 15.37
CA LYS A 248 11.85 8.33 15.24
C LYS A 248 12.22 7.89 13.82
N ILE A 249 11.32 7.21 13.11
CA ILE A 249 11.55 6.84 11.71
C ILE A 249 11.65 8.09 10.83
N GLU A 250 10.80 9.11 11.05
CA GLU A 250 10.83 10.35 10.27
C GLU A 250 12.07 11.21 10.54
N TYR A 251 12.51 11.27 11.80
CA TYR A 251 13.69 12.06 12.18
C TYR A 251 15.02 11.31 12.03
N SER A 252 15.00 10.03 11.65
CA SER A 252 16.22 9.27 11.47
C SER A 252 17.08 9.85 10.33
N SER A 253 18.36 10.09 10.60
CA SER A 253 19.30 10.58 9.59
C SER A 253 19.69 9.49 8.58
N HIS A 254 19.61 8.22 8.95
CA HIS A 254 20.07 7.08 8.13
C HIS A 254 19.24 5.81 8.33
N VAL A 255 19.12 4.96 7.28
CA VAL A 255 18.34 3.70 7.34
C VAL A 255 18.82 2.73 8.43
N PHE A 256 20.12 2.70 8.72
CA PHE A 256 20.71 1.84 9.75
C PHE A 256 20.58 2.35 11.18
N ASN A 257 20.22 3.62 11.38
CA ASN A 257 19.94 4.10 12.74
C ASN A 257 18.64 3.48 13.28
N LEU A 258 17.87 2.82 12.41
CA LEU A 258 16.70 2.05 12.80
C LEU A 258 17.08 0.70 13.44
N ASN A 259 18.31 0.19 13.28
CA ASN A 259 18.68 -1.13 13.81
C ASN A 259 18.52 -1.19 15.33
N GLU A 260 19.15 -0.24 16.05
CA GLU A 260 19.05 -0.15 17.51
C GLU A 260 17.61 0.07 17.97
N LEU A 261 16.86 0.90 17.24
CA LEU A 261 15.46 1.17 17.54
C LEU A 261 14.57 -0.06 17.37
N LEU A 262 14.78 -0.86 16.32
CA LEU A 262 14.01 -2.06 16.04
C LEU A 262 14.37 -3.19 17.01
N SER A 263 15.63 -3.29 17.43
CA SER A 263 16.08 -4.21 18.48
C SER A 263 15.46 -3.85 19.84
N ALA A 264 15.55 -2.59 20.26
CA ALA A 264 14.94 -2.14 21.51
C ALA A 264 13.42 -2.32 21.53
N LEU A 265 12.76 -2.12 20.38
CA LEU A 265 11.35 -2.43 20.22
C LEU A 265 11.09 -3.93 20.36
N LEU A 266 11.91 -4.79 19.76
CA LEU A 266 11.74 -6.24 19.87
C LEU A 266 11.86 -6.69 21.33
N ASP A 267 12.88 -6.23 22.05
CA ASP A 267 13.09 -6.56 23.46
C ASP A 267 11.91 -6.09 24.32
N PHE A 268 11.42 -4.87 24.09
CA PHE A 268 10.23 -4.35 24.74
C PHE A 268 8.99 -5.22 24.51
N LEU A 269 8.75 -5.63 23.27
CA LEU A 269 7.60 -6.46 22.92
C LEU A 269 7.71 -7.86 23.54
N GLU A 270 8.91 -8.47 23.55
CA GLU A 270 9.14 -9.78 24.20
C GLU A 270 8.91 -9.68 25.71
N MET A 271 9.44 -8.65 26.38
CA MET A 271 9.16 -8.40 27.81
C MET A 271 7.67 -8.23 28.08
N GLY A 272 6.99 -7.39 27.28
CA GLY A 272 5.55 -7.17 27.41
C GLY A 272 4.71 -8.41 27.11
N LYS A 273 5.14 -9.26 26.19
CA LYS A 273 4.47 -10.53 25.89
C LYS A 273 4.47 -11.47 27.09
N GLU A 274 5.58 -11.54 27.82
CA GLU A 274 5.67 -12.36 29.04
C GLU A 274 4.88 -11.74 30.19
N ASP A 275 5.04 -10.43 30.42
CA ASP A 275 4.29 -9.69 31.43
C ASP A 275 3.91 -8.29 30.92
N SER A 276 2.62 -8.07 30.62
CA SER A 276 2.12 -6.76 30.20
C SER A 276 1.73 -5.85 31.37
N SER A 277 1.70 -6.33 32.61
CA SER A 277 1.33 -5.51 33.78
C SER A 277 2.34 -4.39 34.03
N ILE A 278 3.62 -4.64 33.74
CA ILE A 278 4.71 -3.65 33.82
C ILE A 278 4.48 -2.44 32.91
N ILE A 279 3.70 -2.59 31.84
CA ILE A 279 3.38 -1.49 30.91
C ILE A 279 2.34 -0.55 31.51
N LEU A 280 1.37 -1.10 32.25
CA LEU A 280 0.37 -0.30 32.98
C LEU A 280 1.02 0.56 34.07
N SER A 281 2.16 0.12 34.61
CA SER A 281 2.94 0.92 35.56
C SER A 281 3.60 2.17 34.94
N GLY A 282 3.66 2.27 33.60
CA GLY A 282 4.29 3.38 32.89
C GLY A 282 5.83 3.38 32.93
N ASN A 283 6.44 2.42 33.61
CA ASN A 283 7.88 2.38 33.85
C ASN A 283 8.67 1.76 32.68
N LEU A 284 8.05 0.85 31.92
CA LEU A 284 8.72 0.21 30.78
C LEU A 284 8.47 0.99 29.49
N LYS A 285 9.55 1.29 28.75
CA LYS A 285 9.50 2.04 27.48
C LYS A 285 10.43 1.39 26.46
N PRO A 286 10.01 1.28 25.18
CA PRO A 286 10.89 0.75 24.11
C PRO A 286 11.97 1.75 23.71
N PHE A 287 11.80 3.02 24.03
CA PHE A 287 12.64 4.11 23.56
C PHE A 287 13.03 5.03 24.72
N PRO A 288 14.26 5.61 24.71
CA PRO A 288 14.79 6.42 25.80
C PRO A 288 14.18 7.83 25.90
N ASP A 289 13.17 8.17 25.09
CA ASP A 289 12.62 9.51 25.06
C ASP A 289 11.83 9.83 26.34
N GLN A 290 11.99 11.06 26.84
CA GLN A 290 11.13 11.57 27.90
C GLN A 290 9.68 11.64 27.41
N MET A 291 8.77 11.08 28.21
CA MET A 291 7.35 11.25 27.96
C MET A 291 6.96 12.68 28.28
N ASN A 292 5.98 13.19 27.54
CA ASN A 292 5.39 14.46 27.92
C ASN A 292 4.53 14.22 29.16
N ASP A 293 4.99 14.67 30.33
CA ASP A 293 4.25 14.53 31.59
C ASP A 293 2.86 15.19 31.54
N ASN A 294 2.66 16.12 30.60
CA ASN A 294 1.39 16.77 30.33
C ASN A 294 0.51 16.02 29.31
N ASP A 295 0.83 14.76 28.95
CA ASP A 295 -0.01 13.95 28.07
C ASP A 295 -1.20 13.36 28.84
N GLU A 296 -2.28 14.14 28.93
CA GLU A 296 -3.54 13.78 29.61
C GLU A 296 -4.07 12.40 29.19
N ILE A 297 -3.97 12.06 27.91
CA ILE A 297 -4.46 10.78 27.36
C ILE A 297 -3.60 9.63 27.87
N LEU A 298 -2.27 9.77 27.87
CA LEU A 298 -1.39 8.72 28.41
C LEU A 298 -1.60 8.55 29.91
N ASN A 299 -1.70 9.67 30.64
CA ASN A 299 -1.96 9.65 32.08
C ASN A 299 -3.29 8.95 32.40
N GLU A 300 -4.32 9.12 31.57
CA GLU A 300 -5.57 8.40 31.73
C GLU A 300 -5.45 6.90 31.41
N LEU A 301 -4.72 6.52 30.35
CA LEU A 301 -4.52 5.11 29.99
C LEU A 301 -3.79 4.31 31.09
N LEU A 302 -2.91 4.96 31.85
CA LEU A 302 -2.10 4.35 32.92
C LEU A 302 -2.82 4.32 34.28
N LYS A 303 -3.98 4.98 34.45
CA LYS A 303 -4.74 4.91 35.70
C LYS A 303 -5.26 3.48 35.91
N PRO A 304 -5.26 2.97 37.16
CA PRO A 304 -5.94 1.71 37.47
C PRO A 304 -7.41 1.75 37.04
N ASP A 305 -7.88 0.67 36.45
CA ASP A 305 -9.25 0.53 35.94
C ASP A 305 -9.66 -0.94 36.08
N ASP A 306 -10.96 -1.20 36.25
CA ASP A 306 -11.50 -2.55 36.39
C ASP A 306 -11.17 -3.45 35.18
N SER A 307 -10.83 -2.84 34.03
CA SER A 307 -10.41 -3.53 32.81
C SER A 307 -8.93 -3.94 32.79
N ASP A 308 -8.15 -3.72 33.85
CA ASP A 308 -6.69 -3.96 33.89
C ASP A 308 -6.32 -5.38 33.46
N GLU A 309 -6.96 -6.41 34.05
CA GLU A 309 -6.66 -7.82 33.74
C GLU A 309 -6.91 -8.15 32.26
N LEU A 310 -8.06 -7.75 31.73
CA LEU A 310 -8.39 -7.93 30.31
C LEU A 310 -7.41 -7.17 29.41
N THR A 311 -7.01 -5.96 29.82
CA THR A 311 -6.05 -5.14 29.06
C THR A 311 -4.69 -5.83 28.98
N VAL A 312 -4.22 -6.42 30.08
CA VAL A 312 -2.97 -7.21 30.13
C VAL A 312 -3.04 -8.40 29.16
N GLN A 313 -4.11 -9.20 29.23
CA GLN A 313 -4.26 -10.37 28.36
C GLN A 313 -4.32 -9.99 26.87
N ILE A 314 -5.02 -8.90 26.54
CA ILE A 314 -5.07 -8.38 25.17
C ILE A 314 -3.69 -7.91 24.72
N LEU A 315 -2.97 -7.13 25.53
CA LEU A 315 -1.62 -6.64 25.21
C LEU A 315 -0.66 -7.79 24.91
N GLN A 316 -0.65 -8.85 25.74
CA GLN A 316 0.20 -10.02 25.52
C GLN A 316 -0.11 -10.69 24.17
N SER A 317 -1.39 -10.84 23.83
CA SER A 317 -1.83 -11.38 22.53
C SER A 317 -1.38 -10.50 21.36
N LEU A 318 -1.51 -9.18 21.50
CA LEU A 318 -1.08 -8.21 20.49
C LEU A 318 0.45 -8.22 20.31
N PHE A 319 1.22 -8.26 21.39
CA PHE A 319 2.68 -8.31 21.28
C PHE A 319 3.18 -9.57 20.61
N ALA A 320 2.58 -10.73 20.88
CA ALA A 320 2.95 -11.97 20.20
C ALA A 320 2.85 -11.88 18.67
N VAL A 321 1.77 -11.29 18.15
CA VAL A 321 1.62 -11.10 16.69
C VAL A 321 2.51 -9.98 16.16
N MET A 322 2.76 -8.92 16.93
CA MET A 322 3.68 -7.84 16.57
C MET A 322 5.13 -8.33 16.49
N ILE A 323 5.60 -9.15 17.45
CA ILE A 323 6.94 -9.79 17.44
C ILE A 323 7.12 -10.61 16.17
N THR A 324 6.13 -11.45 15.85
CA THR A 324 6.17 -12.32 14.67
C THR A 324 6.30 -11.48 13.39
N LEU A 325 5.52 -10.39 13.30
CA LEU A 325 5.59 -9.47 12.17
C LEU A 325 6.93 -8.71 12.11
N LEU A 326 7.42 -8.23 13.25
CA LEU A 326 8.66 -7.48 13.37
C LEU A 326 9.84 -8.34 12.92
N LYS A 327 9.98 -9.58 13.44
CA LYS A 327 11.02 -10.52 13.01
C LYS A 327 10.96 -10.80 11.51
N ARG A 328 9.75 -10.98 10.96
CA ARG A 328 9.55 -11.23 9.52
C ARG A 328 9.90 -10.03 8.65
N GLN A 329 9.56 -8.81 9.07
CA GLN A 329 9.76 -7.61 8.25
C GLN A 329 11.13 -6.99 8.54
N ALA A 330 11.45 -6.67 9.78
CA ALA A 330 12.71 -6.07 10.15
C ALA A 330 13.90 -7.05 10.25
N GLY A 331 13.74 -8.33 9.88
CA GLY A 331 14.77 -9.36 10.02
C GLY A 331 16.15 -8.98 9.49
N ASP A 332 16.22 -8.24 8.38
CA ASP A 332 17.49 -7.75 7.83
C ASP A 332 18.24 -6.77 8.77
N HIS A 333 17.50 -6.02 9.59
CA HIS A 333 18.01 -4.99 10.51
C HIS A 333 18.18 -5.48 11.95
N LEU A 334 17.52 -6.58 12.32
CA LEU A 334 17.60 -7.20 13.64
C LEU A 334 18.89 -8.02 13.80
N PRO A 335 19.32 -8.37 15.04
CA PRO A 335 20.52 -9.17 15.27
C PRO A 335 20.55 -10.46 14.42
N GLY A 336 21.66 -10.69 13.71
CA GLY A 336 21.81 -11.80 12.76
C GLY A 336 21.35 -11.49 11.32
N GLY A 337 20.70 -10.35 11.09
CA GLY A 337 20.33 -9.87 9.76
C GLY A 337 21.50 -9.27 8.96
N LYS A 338 21.37 -9.25 7.62
CA LYS A 338 22.41 -8.76 6.69
C LYS A 338 22.83 -7.30 6.91
N PHE A 339 21.98 -6.49 7.52
CA PHE A 339 22.20 -5.07 7.80
C PHE A 339 22.34 -4.78 9.29
N SER A 340 22.35 -5.80 10.16
CA SER A 340 22.43 -5.64 11.62
C SER A 340 23.69 -4.90 12.05
N THR A 341 24.83 -5.20 11.42
CA THR A 341 26.14 -4.60 11.71
C THR A 341 26.74 -4.01 10.42
N PRO A 342 26.29 -2.83 9.98
CA PRO A 342 26.75 -2.25 8.72
C PRO A 342 28.17 -1.70 8.86
N THR A 343 29.04 -2.01 7.90
CA THR A 343 30.38 -1.43 7.81
C THR A 343 30.31 0.07 7.48
N GLN A 344 31.37 0.82 7.76
CA GLN A 344 31.46 2.25 7.40
C GLN A 344 31.27 2.45 5.88
N LEU A 345 31.90 1.62 5.06
CA LEU A 345 31.72 1.64 3.60
C LEU A 345 30.25 1.47 3.20
N THR A 346 29.53 0.56 3.86
CA THR A 346 28.10 0.34 3.59
C THR A 346 27.27 1.57 3.97
N ARG A 347 27.58 2.22 5.09
CA ARG A 347 26.94 3.49 5.51
C ARG A 347 27.16 4.60 4.49
N GLU A 348 28.38 4.77 4.01
CA GLU A 348 28.71 5.79 3.00
C GLU A 348 27.97 5.51 1.69
N GLN A 349 27.99 4.25 1.22
CA GLN A 349 27.30 3.83 0.00
C GLN A 349 25.77 3.99 0.08
N THR A 350 25.19 3.91 1.27
CA THR A 350 23.72 3.96 1.49
C THR A 350 23.24 5.32 1.97
N SER A 351 24.14 6.30 2.10
CA SER A 351 23.84 7.66 2.56
C SER A 351 22.78 8.39 1.73
N SER A 352 22.72 8.10 0.43
CA SER A 352 21.74 8.66 -0.52
C SER A 352 20.36 8.00 -0.42
N CYS A 353 20.21 6.90 0.33
CA CYS A 353 18.94 6.20 0.45
C CYS A 353 17.95 7.00 1.30
N LEU A 354 16.74 7.20 0.77
CA LEU A 354 15.63 7.74 1.53
C LEU A 354 15.25 6.77 2.64
N LYS A 355 14.89 7.28 3.82
CA LYS A 355 14.59 6.47 5.03
C LYS A 355 13.17 5.92 5.05
N HIS A 356 12.28 6.58 4.32
CA HIS A 356 10.90 6.22 4.12
C HIS A 356 10.42 6.77 2.77
N ASN A 357 9.37 6.19 2.23
CA ASN A 357 8.77 6.57 0.94
C ASN A 357 7.66 7.64 1.07
N LYS A 358 7.44 8.21 2.27
CA LYS A 358 6.35 9.17 2.55
C LYS A 358 6.26 10.32 1.56
N LEU A 359 7.40 10.88 1.12
CA LEU A 359 7.42 11.99 0.16
C LEU A 359 6.84 11.56 -1.20
N THR A 360 7.27 10.40 -1.69
CA THR A 360 6.76 9.81 -2.93
C THR A 360 5.26 9.51 -2.83
N GLU A 361 4.82 8.87 -1.74
CA GLU A 361 3.39 8.63 -1.49
C GLU A 361 2.58 9.92 -1.41
N PHE A 362 3.16 10.96 -0.79
CA PHE A 362 2.54 12.28 -0.67
C PHE A 362 2.34 12.92 -2.06
N PHE A 363 3.33 12.87 -2.95
CA PHE A 363 3.19 13.37 -4.31
C PHE A 363 2.08 12.65 -5.08
N PHE A 364 2.05 11.32 -5.03
CA PHE A 364 0.98 10.55 -5.68
C PHE A 364 -0.40 10.85 -5.08
N GLY A 365 -0.49 10.97 -3.75
CA GLY A 365 -1.74 11.32 -3.08
C GLY A 365 -2.24 12.72 -3.43
N GLN A 366 -1.33 13.69 -3.57
CA GLN A 366 -1.66 15.04 -4.01
C GLN A 366 -2.09 15.07 -5.48
N LEU A 367 -1.42 14.30 -6.34
CA LEU A 367 -1.79 14.21 -7.76
C LEU A 367 -3.19 13.60 -7.92
N ASP A 368 -3.50 12.51 -7.21
CA ASP A 368 -4.84 11.91 -7.20
C ASP A 368 -5.91 12.89 -6.70
N PHE A 369 -5.61 13.64 -5.64
CA PHE A 369 -6.49 14.70 -5.15
C PHE A 369 -6.72 15.78 -6.20
N LEU A 370 -5.66 16.29 -6.84
CA LEU A 370 -5.76 17.33 -7.86
C LEU A 370 -6.53 16.86 -9.09
N MET A 371 -6.34 15.62 -9.53
CA MET A 371 -7.11 15.06 -10.65
C MET A 371 -8.61 14.99 -10.34
N LYS A 372 -8.99 14.68 -9.09
CA LYS A 372 -10.40 14.67 -8.65
C LYS A 372 -10.97 16.06 -8.45
N TYR A 373 -10.19 16.98 -7.90
CA TYR A 373 -10.60 18.35 -7.59
C TYR A 373 -10.66 19.23 -8.85
N ARG A 374 -9.79 18.96 -9.83
CA ARG A 374 -9.66 19.69 -11.11
C ARG A 374 -9.81 18.71 -12.28
N PRO A 375 -11.00 18.12 -12.50
CA PRO A 375 -11.20 17.08 -13.52
C PRO A 375 -10.97 17.58 -14.95
N ASN A 376 -11.08 18.89 -15.18
CA ASN A 376 -10.84 19.51 -16.49
C ASN A 376 -9.36 19.90 -16.72
N ALA A 377 -8.51 19.81 -15.70
CA ALA A 377 -7.07 20.05 -15.84
C ALA A 377 -6.38 18.79 -16.39
N THR A 378 -5.42 18.98 -17.29
CA THR A 378 -4.59 17.87 -17.79
C THR A 378 -3.69 17.33 -16.68
N THR A 379 -3.31 16.05 -16.77
CA THR A 379 -2.36 15.43 -15.82
C THR A 379 -1.05 16.22 -15.76
N LEU A 380 -0.51 16.61 -16.92
CA LEU A 380 0.69 17.44 -17.02
C LEU A 380 0.57 18.78 -16.27
N CYS A 381 -0.60 19.42 -16.30
CA CYS A 381 -0.82 20.67 -15.58
C CYS A 381 -0.79 20.46 -14.05
N ASN A 382 -1.41 19.37 -13.58
CA ASN A 382 -1.40 19.01 -12.17
C ASN A 382 0.00 18.60 -11.69
N GLU A 383 0.75 17.84 -12.49
CA GLU A 383 2.14 17.48 -12.21
C GLU A 383 3.04 18.71 -12.15
N ALA A 384 2.95 19.61 -13.15
CA ALA A 384 3.70 20.85 -13.17
C ALA A 384 3.39 21.74 -11.95
N TYR A 385 2.11 21.82 -11.55
CA TYR A 385 1.71 22.55 -10.34
C TYR A 385 2.37 21.97 -9.07
N LEU A 386 2.42 20.64 -8.94
CA LEU A 386 3.08 19.98 -7.81
C LEU A 386 4.58 20.25 -7.80
N LEU A 387 5.24 20.06 -8.93
CA LEU A 387 6.68 20.33 -9.06
C LEU A 387 7.01 21.78 -8.74
N PHE A 388 6.25 22.73 -9.30
CA PHE A 388 6.45 24.16 -9.06
C PHE A 388 6.30 24.53 -7.58
N SER A 389 5.27 23.98 -6.92
CA SER A 389 5.00 24.24 -5.50
C SER A 389 6.05 23.62 -4.59
N HIS A 390 6.47 22.39 -4.86
CA HIS A 390 7.39 21.64 -3.99
C HIS A 390 8.86 21.97 -4.19
N ASN A 391 9.26 22.33 -5.40
CA ASN A 391 10.62 22.78 -5.69
C ASN A 391 10.86 24.24 -5.29
N LYS A 392 9.86 24.89 -4.67
CA LYS A 392 9.90 26.32 -4.32
C LYS A 392 10.27 27.19 -5.53
N THR A 393 9.76 26.84 -6.70
CA THR A 393 10.16 27.47 -7.96
C THR A 393 9.80 28.96 -7.98
N ASP A 394 8.70 29.36 -7.35
CA ASP A 394 8.36 30.78 -7.16
C ASP A 394 9.41 31.54 -6.33
N GLU A 395 9.83 30.98 -5.20
CA GLU A 395 10.88 31.55 -4.33
C GLU A 395 12.20 31.70 -5.11
N TRP A 396 12.60 30.65 -5.83
CA TRP A 396 13.79 30.66 -6.68
C TRP A 396 13.69 31.72 -7.78
N LEU A 397 12.57 31.79 -8.52
CA LEU A 397 12.36 32.78 -9.57
C LEU A 397 12.41 34.21 -9.01
N ASN A 398 11.84 34.44 -7.83
CA ASN A 398 11.83 35.76 -7.21
C ASN A 398 13.21 36.22 -6.71
N ASN A 399 14.14 35.28 -6.49
CA ASN A 399 15.53 35.58 -6.13
C ASN A 399 16.42 35.84 -7.34
N LEU A 400 15.95 35.60 -8.57
CA LEU A 400 16.70 35.91 -9.79
C LEU A 400 16.60 37.39 -10.18
N PRO A 401 17.61 37.93 -10.90
CA PRO A 401 17.51 39.23 -11.55
C PRO A 401 16.26 39.33 -12.43
N VAL A 402 15.59 40.49 -12.43
CA VAL A 402 14.32 40.70 -13.15
C VAL A 402 14.44 40.39 -14.64
N SER A 403 15.55 40.74 -15.27
CA SER A 403 15.84 40.45 -16.68
C SER A 403 15.89 38.95 -16.96
N GLU A 404 16.61 38.20 -16.12
CA GLU A 404 16.77 36.74 -16.24
C GLU A 404 15.45 36.01 -15.97
N ARG A 405 14.72 36.42 -14.92
CA ARG A 405 13.38 35.90 -14.62
C ARG A 405 12.42 36.07 -15.80
N ASN A 406 12.37 37.27 -16.38
CA ASN A 406 11.47 37.55 -17.50
C ASN A 406 11.86 36.74 -18.74
N GLN A 407 13.16 36.58 -19.00
CA GLN A 407 13.67 35.76 -20.10
C GLN A 407 13.25 34.29 -19.93
N LEU A 408 13.47 33.71 -18.75
CA LEU A 408 13.10 32.33 -18.43
C LEU A 408 11.58 32.07 -18.57
N ILE A 409 10.74 33.03 -18.16
CA ILE A 409 9.29 32.94 -18.31
C ILE A 409 8.90 32.96 -19.79
N GLU A 410 9.50 33.82 -20.59
CA GLU A 410 9.18 33.95 -22.01
C GLU A 410 9.65 32.72 -22.81
N ASP A 411 10.83 32.18 -22.48
CA ASP A 411 11.33 30.95 -23.07
C ASP A 411 10.44 29.75 -22.71
N ASN A 412 10.00 29.64 -21.45
CA ASN A 412 9.02 28.63 -21.05
C ASN A 412 7.68 28.75 -21.80
N ARG A 413 7.21 29.97 -22.10
CA ARG A 413 5.99 30.17 -22.89
C ARG A 413 6.15 29.67 -24.33
N LYS A 414 7.32 29.89 -24.94
CA LYS A 414 7.64 29.41 -26.28
C LYS A 414 7.75 27.89 -26.31
N GLU A 415 8.58 27.31 -25.45
CA GLU A 415 8.77 25.85 -25.37
C GLU A 415 7.48 25.12 -24.97
N GLY A 416 6.70 25.68 -24.05
CA GLY A 416 5.41 25.12 -23.68
C GLY A 416 4.41 25.02 -24.83
N ARG A 417 4.48 25.91 -25.85
CA ARG A 417 3.70 25.78 -27.08
C ARG A 417 4.18 24.60 -27.94
N LYS A 418 5.49 24.42 -28.06
CA LYS A 418 6.11 23.31 -28.79
C LYS A 418 5.73 21.96 -28.19
N ILE A 419 5.85 21.81 -26.86
CA ILE A 419 5.47 20.58 -26.14
C ILE A 419 3.98 20.26 -26.35
N ARG A 420 3.09 21.26 -26.27
CA ARG A 420 1.65 21.04 -26.54
C ARG A 420 1.37 20.58 -27.97
N HIS A 421 2.15 21.06 -28.94
CA HIS A 421 2.04 20.64 -30.33
C HIS A 421 2.47 19.18 -30.49
N GLN A 422 3.65 18.81 -29.99
CA GLN A 422 4.15 17.43 -29.98
C GLN A 422 3.19 16.46 -29.29
N PHE A 423 2.60 16.88 -28.16
CA PHE A 423 1.60 16.06 -27.47
C PHE A 423 0.35 15.81 -28.33
N LYS A 424 -0.10 16.81 -29.08
CA LYS A 424 -1.24 16.67 -30.00
C LYS A 424 -0.92 15.72 -31.16
N GLU A 425 0.27 15.83 -31.74
CA GLU A 425 0.75 14.91 -32.78
C GLU A 425 0.83 13.46 -32.26
N ARG A 426 1.37 13.28 -31.05
CA ARG A 426 1.44 11.96 -30.41
C ARG A 426 0.05 11.36 -30.16
N LEU A 427 -0.93 12.17 -29.77
CA LEU A 427 -2.32 11.71 -29.61
C LEU A 427 -2.91 11.22 -30.94
N GLN A 428 -2.66 11.92 -32.04
CA GLN A 428 -3.10 11.50 -33.38
C GLN A 428 -2.44 10.18 -33.79
N GLN A 429 -1.15 10.02 -33.50
CA GLN A 429 -0.44 8.77 -33.76
C GLN A 429 -1.06 7.61 -32.96
N ILE A 430 -1.28 7.79 -31.66
CA ILE A 430 -1.91 6.78 -30.79
C ILE A 430 -3.31 6.41 -31.29
N GLU A 431 -4.10 7.39 -31.73
CA GLU A 431 -5.42 7.16 -32.30
C GLU A 431 -5.36 6.31 -33.57
N SER A 432 -4.39 6.60 -34.46
CA SER A 432 -4.16 5.82 -35.68
C SER A 432 -3.77 4.36 -35.36
N GLU A 433 -2.92 4.14 -34.37
CA GLU A 433 -2.50 2.80 -33.93
C GLU A 433 -3.67 2.03 -33.31
N ARG A 434 -4.52 2.70 -32.53
CA ARG A 434 -5.73 2.12 -31.95
C ARG A 434 -6.72 1.70 -33.03
N LEU A 435 -6.92 2.52 -34.07
CA LEU A 435 -7.74 2.18 -35.22
C LEU A 435 -7.23 0.92 -35.94
N ILE A 436 -5.91 0.82 -36.16
CA ILE A 436 -5.31 -0.38 -36.77
C ILE A 436 -5.55 -1.63 -35.90
N LYS A 437 -5.36 -1.52 -34.57
CA LYS A 437 -5.63 -2.63 -33.63
C LYS A 437 -7.11 -3.05 -33.64
N LEU A 438 -8.03 -2.08 -33.68
CA LEU A 438 -9.47 -2.37 -33.76
C LEU A 438 -9.82 -3.13 -35.04
N ARG A 439 -9.32 -2.69 -36.21
CA ARG A 439 -9.55 -3.38 -37.48
C ARG A 439 -9.00 -4.80 -37.49
N LYS A 440 -7.80 -5.02 -36.93
CA LYS A 440 -7.24 -6.39 -36.78
C LYS A 440 -8.16 -7.27 -35.93
N LYS A 441 -8.66 -6.75 -34.82
CA LYS A 441 -9.58 -7.47 -33.93
C LYS A 441 -10.92 -7.78 -34.60
N GLU A 442 -11.47 -6.86 -35.38
CA GLU A 442 -12.67 -7.10 -36.18
C GLU A 442 -12.46 -8.26 -37.17
N GLU A 443 -11.32 -8.28 -37.86
CA GLU A 443 -11.00 -9.35 -38.80
C GLU A 443 -10.82 -10.70 -38.10
N GLU A 444 -10.14 -10.74 -36.94
CA GLU A 444 -10.02 -11.95 -36.13
C GLU A 444 -11.38 -12.49 -35.69
N ILE A 445 -12.30 -11.60 -35.26
CA ILE A 445 -13.67 -11.97 -34.90
C ILE A 445 -14.42 -12.51 -36.12
N ARG A 446 -14.28 -11.86 -37.28
CA ARG A 446 -14.91 -12.28 -38.54
C ARG A 446 -14.43 -13.67 -38.95
N LEU A 447 -13.12 -13.90 -38.97
CA LEU A 447 -12.52 -15.20 -39.28
C LEU A 447 -12.95 -16.28 -38.28
N LYS A 448 -13.04 -15.94 -36.99
CA LYS A 448 -13.53 -16.88 -35.96
C LYS A 448 -14.99 -17.26 -36.20
N LYS A 449 -15.85 -16.31 -36.57
CA LYS A 449 -17.25 -16.59 -36.94
C LYS A 449 -17.35 -17.48 -38.17
N ILE A 450 -16.57 -17.19 -39.23
CA ILE A 450 -16.54 -18.02 -40.45
C ILE A 450 -16.11 -19.45 -40.10
N LYS A 451 -15.03 -19.62 -39.33
CA LYS A 451 -14.56 -20.95 -38.88
C LYS A 451 -15.60 -21.67 -38.03
N GLN A 452 -16.32 -20.95 -37.16
CA GLN A 452 -17.40 -21.54 -36.37
C GLN A 452 -18.57 -22.00 -37.26
N LEU A 453 -18.97 -21.20 -38.25
CA LEU A 453 -20.01 -21.58 -39.20
C LEU A 453 -19.60 -22.78 -40.04
N GLN A 454 -18.37 -22.80 -40.56
CA GLN A 454 -17.82 -23.95 -41.29
C GLN A 454 -17.78 -25.21 -40.42
N LYS A 455 -17.37 -25.07 -39.15
CA LYS A 455 -17.37 -26.20 -38.22
C LYS A 455 -18.79 -26.75 -38.00
N LYS A 456 -19.78 -25.87 -37.77
CA LYS A 456 -21.20 -26.28 -37.64
C LYS A 456 -21.72 -26.93 -38.91
N GLN A 457 -21.38 -26.40 -40.08
CA GLN A 457 -21.77 -26.95 -41.37
C GLN A 457 -21.17 -28.35 -41.56
N ASN A 458 -19.88 -28.54 -41.27
CA ASN A 458 -19.23 -29.85 -41.36
C ASN A 458 -19.87 -30.86 -40.41
N MET A 459 -20.11 -30.47 -39.15
CA MET A 459 -20.79 -31.35 -38.18
C MET A 459 -22.20 -31.74 -38.65
N THR A 460 -22.93 -30.80 -39.27
CA THR A 460 -24.25 -31.08 -39.85
C THR A 460 -24.14 -32.02 -41.05
N ASN A 461 -23.16 -31.83 -41.93
CA ASN A 461 -22.92 -32.69 -43.09
C ASN A 461 -22.53 -34.12 -42.65
N ASP A 462 -21.69 -34.25 -41.62
CA ASP A 462 -21.29 -35.55 -41.06
C ASP A 462 -22.52 -36.30 -40.53
N ILE A 463 -23.43 -35.61 -39.81
CA ILE A 463 -24.70 -36.21 -39.36
C ILE A 463 -25.64 -36.50 -40.53
N MET A 464 -25.69 -35.66 -41.58
CA MET A 464 -26.48 -35.98 -42.76
C MET A 464 -25.98 -37.27 -43.45
N TYR A 465 -24.66 -37.50 -43.46
CA TYR A 465 -24.06 -38.70 -44.03
C TYR A 465 -24.29 -39.94 -43.15
N PHE A 466 -24.02 -39.88 -41.85
CA PHE A 466 -24.15 -41.02 -40.93
C PHE A 466 -25.56 -41.22 -40.34
N ARG A 467 -26.46 -40.26 -40.55
CA ARG A 467 -27.80 -40.11 -39.94
C ARG A 467 -27.72 -39.88 -38.42
N LEU A 468 -28.73 -39.22 -37.85
CA LEU A 468 -28.78 -38.97 -36.41
C LEU A 468 -29.31 -40.21 -35.68
N TRP A 469 -28.56 -40.69 -34.68
CA TRP A 469 -28.94 -41.85 -33.88
C TRP A 469 -29.61 -41.38 -32.58
N GLN A 470 -30.83 -41.85 -32.33
CA GLN A 470 -31.68 -41.41 -31.23
C GLN A 470 -31.99 -42.51 -30.21
N SER A 471 -31.65 -43.77 -30.49
CA SER A 471 -31.83 -44.90 -29.57
C SER A 471 -30.65 -45.89 -29.61
N HIS A 472 -30.51 -46.71 -28.58
CA HIS A 472 -29.43 -47.69 -28.47
C HIS A 472 -29.48 -48.75 -29.57
N GLU A 473 -30.69 -49.10 -30.01
CA GLU A 473 -30.94 -50.01 -31.14
C GLU A 473 -30.41 -49.42 -32.44
N GLN A 474 -30.65 -48.12 -32.69
CA GLN A 474 -30.16 -47.43 -33.89
C GLN A 474 -28.64 -47.34 -33.93
N VAL A 475 -27.99 -47.11 -32.78
CA VAL A 475 -26.52 -47.12 -32.70
C VAL A 475 -25.96 -48.49 -33.10
N SER A 476 -26.53 -49.56 -32.56
CA SER A 476 -26.07 -50.93 -32.83
C SER A 476 -26.30 -51.32 -34.28
N GLN A 477 -27.46 -50.96 -34.84
CA GLN A 477 -27.82 -51.24 -36.23
C GLN A 477 -26.90 -50.50 -37.21
N HIS A 478 -26.76 -49.18 -37.09
CA HIS A 478 -25.97 -48.38 -38.02
C HIS A 478 -24.45 -48.67 -37.91
N LEU A 479 -23.96 -49.07 -36.74
CA LEU A 479 -22.57 -49.52 -36.60
C LEU A 479 -22.30 -50.89 -37.24
N MET A 480 -23.30 -51.75 -37.40
CA MET A 480 -23.16 -53.00 -38.15
C MET A 480 -23.15 -52.76 -39.66
N GLU A 481 -23.86 -51.74 -40.14
CA GLU A 481 -23.93 -51.35 -41.55
C GLU A 481 -22.60 -50.79 -42.10
N ILE A 482 -21.76 -50.21 -41.22
CA ILE A 482 -20.45 -49.67 -41.61
C ILE A 482 -19.41 -50.80 -41.65
N SER A 483 -18.65 -50.90 -42.74
CA SER A 483 -17.73 -52.02 -42.97
C SER A 483 -16.34 -51.83 -42.34
N THR A 484 -15.85 -50.58 -42.23
CA THR A 484 -14.50 -50.31 -41.74
C THR A 484 -14.49 -49.77 -40.31
N ASN A 485 -13.56 -50.25 -39.47
CA ASN A 485 -13.43 -49.78 -38.09
C ASN A 485 -13.07 -48.28 -38.00
N THR A 486 -12.30 -47.77 -38.96
CA THR A 486 -11.94 -46.35 -39.03
C THR A 486 -13.17 -45.46 -39.26
N GLU A 487 -14.09 -45.89 -40.12
CA GLU A 487 -15.33 -45.14 -40.39
C GLU A 487 -16.32 -45.27 -39.23
N LYS A 488 -16.39 -46.42 -38.54
CA LYS A 488 -17.18 -46.57 -37.29
C LYS A 488 -16.76 -45.57 -36.22
N ILE A 489 -15.45 -45.42 -36.00
CA ILE A 489 -14.90 -44.46 -35.04
C ILE A 489 -15.26 -43.03 -35.45
N THR A 490 -15.23 -42.74 -36.75
CA THR A 490 -15.56 -41.42 -37.30
C THR A 490 -17.06 -41.11 -37.14
N ALA A 491 -17.93 -42.07 -37.41
CA ALA A 491 -19.37 -41.96 -37.21
C ALA A 491 -19.73 -41.70 -35.73
N ILE A 492 -19.14 -42.45 -34.79
CA ILE A 492 -19.37 -42.25 -33.36
C ILE A 492 -18.89 -40.85 -32.92
N LYS A 493 -17.71 -40.43 -33.38
CA LYS A 493 -17.21 -39.08 -33.10
C LYS A 493 -18.11 -38.00 -33.67
N ALA A 494 -18.71 -38.21 -34.84
CA ALA A 494 -19.67 -37.27 -35.41
C ALA A 494 -20.93 -37.14 -34.52
N GLN A 495 -21.50 -38.26 -34.05
CA GLN A 495 -22.66 -38.24 -33.13
C GLN A 495 -22.36 -37.58 -31.79
N LEU A 496 -21.16 -37.81 -31.22
CA LEU A 496 -20.77 -37.21 -29.94
C LEU A 496 -20.45 -35.72 -30.03
N ASN A 497 -20.00 -35.25 -31.19
CA ASN A 497 -19.59 -33.87 -31.37
C ASN A 497 -20.77 -32.96 -31.76
N PHE A 498 -21.73 -33.47 -32.54
CA PHE A 498 -22.93 -32.75 -32.96
C PHE A 498 -23.85 -32.45 -31.77
#